data_AF-A0A6P9AWP7-F1
#
_entry.id   AF-A0A6P9AWP7-F1
#
_cell.length_a   1.000
_cell.length_b   1.000
_cell.length_c   1.000
_cell.angle_alpha   90.00
_cell.angle_beta   90.00
_cell.angle_gamma   90.00
#
_symmetry.space_group_name_H-M   'P 1'
#
loop_
_entity.id
_entity.type
_entity.pdbx_description
1 polymer ?
#
loop_
_entity_poly.entity_id
_entity_poly.type
_entity_poly.pdbx_seq_one_letter_code
_entity_poly.pdbx_strand_id
1 'polypeptide(L)'
;MASFCHLPEILVALEEAGQFRQTKGPFAVEAPIEDSQTLSERWIRTTLILCYGQAVLGAQVEDMMPFLDNIVSEILYQYSSMKKDEGLKKAFMRSIIMITKAVANSRRQDLDLPQKQELVTNIVEVIEDEPARALSIENLHQAIITITCMSRMKPPLNSEMRSKVVRKSIQKVFSLPAYLVTKLNVNGPGQPAQTQDFYDQMVTTCNTMLTALLSEAPNLDSLQDVLTHINPWIESPKRHERERAIKSIRHLLKFVSENVNFDTTGDFSLLGQLVALLGLHVGDTSKEVGQTSAEAAYHLHHLIMSKMAKEMDEKPRNKKGKVVTWLREDFSFSGPTIFYNNVSKMATAFGEHLSPSQINDLILKALAALTHLDKNISHTAGLLLNSFLEECGMDMEE
;
A
#
# COMPACT_ATOMS: atom_id res chain seq x y z
N MET A 1 -16.05 -0.60 31.80
CA MET A 1 -15.53 -0.44 33.18
C MET A 1 -15.28 -1.78 33.88
N ALA A 2 -16.03 -2.87 33.60
CA ALA A 2 -15.72 -4.21 34.14
C ALA A 2 -14.55 -4.93 33.43
N SER A 3 -14.15 -4.51 32.22
CA SER A 3 -13.05 -5.11 31.44
C SER A 3 -11.66 -4.92 32.04
N PHE A 4 -11.50 -3.98 32.98
CA PHE A 4 -10.19 -3.59 33.50
C PHE A 4 -9.59 -4.59 34.51
N CYS A 5 -10.39 -5.49 35.10
CA CYS A 5 -9.91 -6.42 36.13
C CYS A 5 -10.41 -7.87 35.97
N HIS A 6 -11.24 -8.16 34.96
CA HIS A 6 -11.91 -9.46 34.80
C HIS A 6 -11.89 -9.98 33.36
N LEU A 7 -10.82 -9.71 32.61
CA LEU A 7 -10.73 -10.19 31.22
C LEU A 7 -10.91 -11.71 31.11
N PRO A 8 -10.25 -12.56 31.95
CA PRO A 8 -10.47 -14.00 31.89
C PRO A 8 -11.92 -14.43 32.11
N GLU A 9 -12.61 -13.84 33.09
CA GLU A 9 -14.01 -14.17 33.39
C GLU A 9 -14.96 -13.71 32.28
N ILE A 10 -14.68 -12.57 31.65
CA ILE A 10 -15.42 -12.11 30.48
C ILE A 10 -15.22 -13.08 29.31
N LEU A 11 -13.99 -13.55 29.07
CA LEU A 11 -13.70 -14.48 27.98
C LEU A 11 -14.41 -15.82 28.18
N VAL A 12 -14.41 -16.38 29.40
CA VAL A 12 -15.17 -17.59 29.73
C VAL A 12 -16.66 -17.40 29.45
N ALA A 13 -17.25 -16.28 29.88
CA ALA A 13 -18.67 -16.01 29.64
C ALA A 13 -18.99 -15.87 28.13
N LEU A 14 -18.07 -15.31 27.35
CA LEU A 14 -18.22 -15.21 25.89
C LEU A 14 -18.07 -16.56 25.19
N GLU A 15 -17.13 -17.39 25.63
CA GLU A 15 -16.94 -18.77 25.13
C GLU A 15 -18.17 -19.63 25.45
N GLU A 16 -18.69 -19.60 26.68
CA GLU A 16 -19.90 -20.30 27.08
C GLU A 16 -21.10 -19.86 26.23
N ALA A 17 -21.25 -18.55 25.98
CA ALA A 17 -22.31 -18.02 25.12
C ALA A 17 -22.17 -18.50 23.66
N GLY A 18 -20.94 -18.69 23.18
CA GLY A 18 -20.65 -19.29 21.87
C GLY A 18 -20.95 -20.79 21.81
N GLN A 19 -20.53 -21.56 22.83
CA GLN A 19 -20.64 -23.03 22.89
C GLN A 19 -22.07 -23.53 23.18
N PHE A 20 -22.84 -22.82 24.01
CA PHE A 20 -24.25 -23.14 24.31
C PHE A 20 -25.13 -23.24 23.05
N ARG A 21 -24.66 -22.68 21.93
CA ARG A 21 -25.33 -22.74 20.63
C ARG A 21 -24.81 -23.80 19.68
N GLN A 22 -23.52 -24.16 19.73
CA GLN A 22 -22.99 -25.27 18.94
C GLN A 22 -23.62 -26.63 19.34
N THR A 23 -24.14 -26.71 20.57
CA THR A 23 -24.69 -27.91 21.19
C THR A 23 -26.22 -28.01 21.18
N LYS A 24 -26.95 -27.16 20.44
CA LYS A 24 -28.41 -27.31 20.33
C LYS A 24 -28.79 -28.59 19.56
N GLY A 25 -29.07 -29.64 20.33
CA GLY A 25 -29.72 -30.88 19.94
C GLY A 25 -31.19 -30.72 19.50
N PRO A 26 -31.90 -31.82 19.15
CA PRO A 26 -32.97 -31.87 18.14
C PRO A 26 -34.33 -31.22 18.49
N PHE A 27 -34.41 -30.40 19.53
CA PHE A 27 -35.69 -29.89 20.03
C PHE A 27 -35.86 -28.40 19.76
N ALA A 28 -36.37 -28.06 18.58
CA ALA A 28 -36.98 -26.76 18.32
C ALA A 28 -38.35 -26.99 17.65
N VAL A 29 -39.41 -26.71 18.41
CA VAL A 29 -40.83 -26.76 18.01
C VAL A 29 -41.11 -25.77 16.89
N GLU A 30 -41.84 -26.25 15.88
CA GLU A 30 -42.18 -25.58 14.61
C GLU A 30 -43.02 -24.29 14.79
N ALA A 31 -42.44 -23.18 14.33
CA ALA A 31 -43.11 -21.96 13.89
C ALA A 31 -42.44 -21.59 12.52
N PRO A 32 -42.84 -20.57 11.74
CA PRO A 32 -42.18 -20.30 10.45
C PRO A 32 -40.77 -19.76 10.72
N ILE A 33 -39.81 -20.67 10.77
CA ILE A 33 -38.65 -20.59 11.67
C ILE A 33 -37.37 -20.10 10.99
N GLU A 34 -37.24 -20.28 9.68
CA GLU A 34 -35.95 -20.06 8.99
C GLU A 34 -35.50 -18.59 9.03
N ASP A 35 -36.38 -17.62 8.80
CA ASP A 35 -36.00 -16.20 8.84
C ASP A 35 -35.73 -15.69 10.27
N SER A 36 -36.51 -16.13 11.26
CA SER A 36 -36.33 -15.69 12.65
C SER A 36 -35.10 -16.32 13.30
N GLN A 37 -34.79 -17.58 12.99
CA GLN A 37 -33.60 -18.26 13.53
C GLN A 37 -32.32 -17.73 12.89
N THR A 38 -32.30 -17.50 11.57
CA THR A 38 -31.15 -16.90 10.87
C THR A 38 -30.92 -15.45 11.27
N LEU A 39 -31.98 -14.67 11.56
CA LEU A 39 -31.85 -13.34 12.15
C LEU A 39 -31.23 -13.42 13.55
N SER A 40 -31.79 -14.25 14.44
CA SER A 40 -31.27 -14.42 15.81
C SER A 40 -29.80 -14.82 15.83
N GLU A 41 -29.40 -15.72 14.93
CA GLU A 41 -28.01 -16.16 14.78
C GLU A 41 -27.09 -15.00 14.37
N ARG A 42 -27.48 -14.21 13.36
CA ARG A 42 -26.72 -13.02 12.92
C ARG A 42 -26.48 -12.03 14.05
N TRP A 43 -27.51 -11.69 14.82
CA TRP A 43 -27.40 -10.75 15.94
C TRP A 43 -26.45 -11.27 17.03
N ILE A 44 -26.52 -12.56 17.36
CA ILE A 44 -25.64 -13.18 18.36
C ILE A 44 -24.19 -13.11 17.91
N ARG A 45 -23.88 -13.55 16.67
CA ARG A 45 -22.51 -13.52 16.13
C ARG A 45 -21.95 -12.10 16.07
N THR A 46 -22.75 -11.15 15.61
CA THR A 46 -22.42 -9.72 15.59
C THR A 46 -22.08 -9.22 17.00
N THR A 47 -22.90 -9.59 17.99
CA THR A 47 -22.70 -9.20 19.39
C THR A 47 -21.43 -9.81 19.96
N LEU A 48 -21.19 -11.12 19.76
CA LEU A 48 -19.98 -11.81 20.21
C LEU A 48 -18.72 -11.15 19.64
N ILE A 49 -18.66 -10.94 18.32
CA ILE A 49 -17.54 -10.28 17.66
C ILE A 49 -17.27 -8.91 18.29
N LEU A 50 -18.31 -8.09 18.49
CA LEU A 50 -18.17 -6.76 19.10
C LEU A 50 -17.72 -6.83 20.56
N CYS A 51 -18.24 -7.79 21.34
CA CYS A 51 -17.87 -8.00 22.73
C CYS A 51 -16.40 -8.38 22.87
N TYR A 52 -15.88 -9.27 22.02
CA TYR A 52 -14.45 -9.59 21.97
C TYR A 52 -13.60 -8.35 21.68
N GLY A 53 -13.97 -7.55 20.68
CA GLY A 53 -13.29 -6.29 20.39
C GLY A 53 -13.30 -5.29 21.56
N GLN A 54 -14.43 -5.17 22.27
CA GLN A 54 -14.57 -4.31 23.46
C GLN A 54 -13.76 -4.81 24.65
N ALA A 55 -13.74 -6.13 24.88
CA ALA A 55 -12.96 -6.74 25.94
C ALA A 55 -11.48 -6.41 25.78
N VAL A 56 -10.95 -6.55 24.57
CA VAL A 56 -9.56 -6.20 24.22
C VAL A 56 -9.28 -4.71 24.39
N LEU A 57 -10.14 -3.83 23.87
CA LEU A 57 -9.91 -2.38 23.95
C LEU A 57 -9.90 -1.85 25.38
N GLY A 58 -10.68 -2.48 26.27
CA GLY A 58 -10.83 -2.08 27.66
C GLY A 58 -9.91 -2.82 28.65
N ALA A 59 -9.03 -3.71 28.18
CA ALA A 59 -8.06 -4.41 29.00
C ALA A 59 -6.71 -3.67 29.02
N GLN A 60 -5.90 -3.88 30.06
CA GLN A 60 -4.49 -3.50 30.01
C GLN A 60 -3.76 -4.40 29.01
N VAL A 61 -2.73 -3.87 28.38
CA VAL A 61 -1.99 -4.58 27.33
C VAL A 61 -1.48 -5.92 27.86
N GLU A 62 -0.87 -5.92 29.04
CA GLU A 62 -0.25 -7.08 29.67
C GLU A 62 -1.24 -8.21 29.93
N ASP A 63 -2.48 -7.86 30.31
CA ASP A 63 -3.55 -8.83 30.62
C ASP A 63 -4.19 -9.40 29.35
N MET A 64 -4.23 -8.61 28.27
CA MET A 64 -4.79 -8.99 26.97
C MET A 64 -3.88 -9.96 26.20
N MET A 65 -2.55 -9.78 26.28
CA MET A 65 -1.59 -10.49 25.43
C MET A 65 -1.78 -12.01 25.41
N PRO A 66 -1.96 -12.72 26.55
CA PRO A 66 -2.06 -14.18 26.56
C PRO A 66 -3.30 -14.71 25.82
N PHE A 67 -4.31 -13.87 25.64
CA PHE A 67 -5.60 -14.25 25.07
C PHE A 67 -5.82 -13.73 23.66
N LEU A 68 -4.97 -12.84 23.17
CA LEU A 68 -5.17 -12.16 21.89
C LEU A 68 -5.37 -13.14 20.72
N ASP A 69 -4.53 -14.18 20.68
CA ASP A 69 -4.56 -15.24 19.67
C ASP A 69 -5.92 -15.98 19.67
N ASN A 70 -6.38 -16.38 20.85
CA ASN A 70 -7.66 -17.06 21.06
C ASN A 70 -8.83 -16.15 20.68
N ILE A 71 -8.79 -14.89 21.11
CA ILE A 71 -9.83 -13.90 20.82
C ILE A 71 -9.94 -13.67 19.31
N VAL A 72 -8.81 -13.52 18.62
CA VAL A 72 -8.78 -13.35 17.16
C VAL A 72 -9.30 -14.59 16.45
N SER A 73 -8.89 -15.78 16.90
CA SER A 73 -9.39 -17.06 16.37
C SER A 73 -10.90 -17.17 16.49
N GLU A 74 -11.46 -16.77 17.64
CA GLU A 74 -12.90 -16.81 17.86
C GLU A 74 -13.65 -15.78 17.01
N ILE A 75 -13.12 -14.56 16.87
CA ILE A 75 -13.69 -13.56 15.94
C ILE A 75 -13.70 -14.11 14.50
N LEU A 76 -12.60 -14.72 14.05
CA LEU A 76 -12.50 -15.33 12.72
C LEU A 76 -13.49 -16.47 12.54
N TYR A 77 -13.62 -17.35 13.53
CA TYR A 77 -14.60 -18.44 13.53
C TYR A 77 -16.03 -17.89 13.37
N GLN A 78 -16.41 -16.91 14.19
CA GLN A 78 -17.73 -16.30 14.15
C GLN A 78 -18.00 -15.60 12.80
N TYR A 79 -16.99 -14.95 12.23
CA TYR A 79 -17.08 -14.27 10.94
C TYR A 79 -17.18 -15.23 9.74
N SER A 80 -16.43 -16.33 9.76
CA SER A 80 -16.27 -17.26 8.63
C SER A 80 -17.59 -17.83 8.09
N SER A 81 -18.58 -18.02 8.97
CA SER A 81 -19.87 -18.64 8.66
C SER A 81 -20.82 -17.74 7.85
N MET A 82 -20.67 -16.41 7.92
CA MET A 82 -21.61 -15.46 7.29
C MET A 82 -20.89 -14.24 6.68
N LYS A 83 -19.78 -14.45 5.98
CA LYS A 83 -18.95 -13.37 5.39
C LYS A 83 -19.70 -12.40 4.48
N LYS A 84 -20.84 -12.82 3.90
CA LYS A 84 -21.67 -11.97 3.01
C LYS A 84 -22.59 -11.01 3.77
N ASP A 85 -22.78 -11.20 5.07
CA ASP A 85 -23.66 -10.35 5.87
C ASP A 85 -23.00 -8.99 6.17
N GLU A 86 -23.63 -7.91 5.73
CA GLU A 86 -23.12 -6.54 5.87
C GLU A 86 -23.04 -6.07 7.33
N GLY A 87 -23.93 -6.56 8.20
CA GLY A 87 -23.87 -6.27 9.63
C GLY A 87 -22.65 -6.93 10.27
N LEU A 88 -22.41 -8.19 9.91
CA LEU A 88 -21.28 -8.95 10.41
C LEU A 88 -19.94 -8.43 9.88
N LYS A 89 -19.84 -8.03 8.60
CA LYS A 89 -18.64 -7.34 8.05
C LYS A 89 -18.28 -6.09 8.85
N LYS A 90 -19.28 -5.25 9.17
CA LYS A 90 -19.08 -4.04 9.98
C LYS A 90 -18.65 -4.36 11.40
N ALA A 91 -19.27 -5.38 12.03
CA ALA A 91 -18.88 -5.83 13.36
C ALA A 91 -17.45 -6.35 13.37
N PHE A 92 -17.09 -7.20 12.41
CA PHE A 92 -15.73 -7.70 12.19
C PHE A 92 -14.73 -6.54 12.07
N MET A 93 -14.93 -5.63 11.12
CA MET A 93 -14.04 -4.48 10.93
C MET A 93 -13.91 -3.66 12.21
N ARG A 94 -15.02 -3.36 12.89
CA ARG A 94 -15.00 -2.59 14.13
C ARG A 94 -14.19 -3.28 15.22
N SER A 95 -14.35 -4.59 15.39
CA SER A 95 -13.59 -5.35 16.38
C SER A 95 -12.10 -5.41 16.06
N ILE A 96 -11.72 -5.61 14.80
CA ILE A 96 -10.29 -5.60 14.42
C ILE A 96 -9.69 -4.20 14.57
N ILE A 97 -10.43 -3.12 14.28
CA ILE A 97 -10.00 -1.74 14.56
C ILE A 97 -9.73 -1.55 16.07
N MET A 98 -10.58 -2.11 16.93
CA MET A 98 -10.44 -2.00 18.37
C MET A 98 -9.22 -2.77 18.88
N ILE A 99 -9.00 -3.99 18.37
CA ILE A 99 -7.82 -4.80 18.67
C ILE A 99 -6.54 -4.08 18.22
N THR A 100 -6.49 -3.64 16.97
CA THR A 100 -5.31 -2.95 16.43
C THR A 100 -5.02 -1.63 17.13
N LYS A 101 -6.04 -0.90 17.61
CA LYS A 101 -5.86 0.28 18.48
C LYS A 101 -5.27 -0.08 19.84
N ALA A 102 -5.77 -1.13 20.49
CA ALA A 102 -5.24 -1.61 21.76
C ALA A 102 -3.76 -2.02 21.61
N VAL A 103 -3.44 -2.78 20.55
CA VAL A 103 -2.05 -3.14 20.22
C VAL A 103 -1.20 -1.91 19.92
N ALA A 104 -1.67 -0.95 19.13
CA ALA A 104 -0.90 0.25 18.80
C ALA A 104 -0.53 1.09 20.04
N ASN A 105 -1.39 1.10 21.06
CA ASN A 105 -1.14 1.80 22.33
C ASN A 105 -0.05 1.13 23.17
N SER A 106 0.20 -0.17 22.99
CA SER A 106 1.25 -0.91 23.71
C SER A 106 2.69 -0.49 23.40
N ARG A 107 2.89 0.25 22.30
CA ARG A 107 4.21 0.61 21.74
C ARG A 107 5.14 -0.58 21.43
N ARG A 108 4.67 -1.83 21.56
CA ARG A 108 5.42 -3.02 21.15
C ARG A 108 5.41 -3.18 19.64
N GLN A 109 6.56 -3.53 19.08
CA GLN A 109 6.76 -3.72 17.63
C GLN A 109 6.97 -5.20 17.25
N ASP A 110 6.81 -6.10 18.22
CA ASP A 110 7.18 -7.52 18.12
C ASP A 110 6.04 -8.44 18.57
N LEU A 111 4.80 -7.94 18.55
CA LEU A 111 3.62 -8.73 18.91
C LEU A 111 3.41 -9.83 17.87
N ASP A 112 3.34 -11.07 18.35
CA ASP A 112 3.03 -12.23 17.52
C ASP A 112 1.52 -12.41 17.41
N LEU A 113 1.05 -12.49 16.17
CA LEU A 113 -0.35 -12.72 15.81
C LEU A 113 -0.36 -13.71 14.62
N PRO A 114 -0.32 -15.02 14.89
CA PRO A 114 -0.27 -16.07 13.87
C PRO A 114 -1.35 -15.94 12.77
N GLN A 115 -2.57 -15.50 13.12
CA GLN A 115 -3.70 -15.34 12.19
C GLN A 115 -3.67 -14.02 11.41
N LYS A 116 -2.60 -13.22 11.50
CA LYS A 116 -2.48 -11.93 10.78
C LYS A 116 -2.80 -12.07 9.29
N GLN A 117 -2.30 -13.12 8.64
CA GLN A 117 -2.54 -13.39 7.20
C GLN A 117 -4.03 -13.59 6.90
N GLU A 118 -4.73 -14.37 7.72
CA GLU A 118 -6.16 -14.65 7.54
C GLU A 118 -7.00 -13.40 7.82
N LEU A 119 -6.67 -12.64 8.87
CA LEU A 119 -7.30 -11.36 9.15
C LEU A 119 -7.16 -10.39 7.99
N VAL A 120 -5.94 -10.21 7.46
CA VAL A 120 -5.70 -9.34 6.31
C VAL A 120 -6.45 -9.81 5.07
N THR A 121 -6.56 -11.14 4.86
CA THR A 121 -7.38 -11.70 3.78
C THR A 121 -8.83 -11.24 3.87
N ASN A 122 -9.43 -11.35 5.05
CA ASN A 122 -10.81 -10.92 5.30
C ASN A 122 -10.99 -9.39 5.18
N ILE A 123 -10.02 -8.60 5.62
CA ILE A 123 -10.06 -7.13 5.46
C ILE A 123 -10.00 -6.75 3.97
N VAL A 124 -9.17 -7.44 3.18
CA VAL A 124 -9.10 -7.20 1.73
C VAL A 124 -10.42 -7.56 1.05
N GLU A 125 -11.09 -8.65 1.43
CA GLU A 125 -12.44 -8.97 0.96
C GLU A 125 -13.44 -7.83 1.26
N VAL A 126 -13.38 -7.25 2.46
CA VAL A 126 -14.21 -6.09 2.82
C VAL A 126 -13.87 -4.87 1.94
N ILE A 127 -12.59 -4.58 1.70
CA ILE A 127 -12.16 -3.50 0.79
C ILE A 127 -12.71 -3.72 -0.63
N GLU A 128 -12.67 -4.95 -1.11
CA GLU A 128 -13.14 -5.34 -2.45
C GLU A 128 -14.65 -5.13 -2.60
N ASP A 129 -15.42 -5.58 -1.62
CA ASP A 129 -16.89 -5.50 -1.61
C ASP A 129 -17.42 -4.07 -1.41
N GLU A 130 -16.60 -3.17 -0.87
CA GLU A 130 -17.05 -1.84 -0.51
C GLU A 130 -17.47 -1.01 -1.75
N PRO A 131 -18.68 -0.43 -1.80
CA PRO A 131 -19.20 0.34 -2.94
C PRO A 131 -18.44 1.66 -3.19
N ALA A 132 -18.67 2.32 -4.32
CA ALA A 132 -18.07 3.62 -4.65
C ALA A 132 -18.97 4.82 -4.24
N ARG A 133 -19.38 4.90 -2.97
CA ARG A 133 -20.23 5.96 -2.40
C ARG A 133 -19.46 6.80 -1.36
N ALA A 134 -20.08 7.83 -0.79
CA ALA A 134 -19.39 8.68 0.18
C ALA A 134 -19.04 7.94 1.49
N LEU A 135 -20.01 7.24 2.08
CA LEU A 135 -19.84 6.47 3.33
C LEU A 135 -18.84 5.31 3.20
N SER A 136 -18.59 4.83 2.00
CA SER A 136 -17.63 3.75 1.79
C SER A 136 -16.18 4.21 1.80
N ILE A 137 -15.91 5.49 1.54
CA ILE A 137 -14.54 6.00 1.62
C ILE A 137 -14.06 6.01 3.08
N GLU A 138 -14.95 6.27 4.04
CA GLU A 138 -14.58 6.17 5.46
C GLU A 138 -14.28 4.73 5.88
N ASN A 139 -15.09 3.76 5.43
CA ASN A 139 -14.82 2.33 5.67
C ASN A 139 -13.50 1.89 5.03
N LEU A 140 -13.24 2.29 3.79
CA LEU A 140 -11.98 2.06 3.09
C LEU A 140 -10.80 2.67 3.86
N HIS A 141 -10.96 3.91 4.34
CA HIS A 141 -9.94 4.60 5.13
C HIS A 141 -9.62 3.84 6.42
N GLN A 142 -10.63 3.39 7.16
CA GLN A 142 -10.43 2.57 8.36
C GLN A 142 -9.75 1.24 8.04
N ALA A 143 -10.16 0.55 6.97
CA ALA A 143 -9.55 -0.72 6.57
C ALA A 143 -8.06 -0.57 6.25
N ILE A 144 -7.69 0.48 5.52
CA ILE A 144 -6.28 0.79 5.18
C ILE A 144 -5.48 1.14 6.45
N ILE A 145 -6.05 1.90 7.39
CA ILE A 145 -5.41 2.17 8.69
C ILE A 145 -5.21 0.87 9.47
N THR A 146 -6.21 -0.02 9.51
CA THR A 146 -6.11 -1.31 10.19
C THR A 146 -4.96 -2.15 9.64
N ILE A 147 -4.85 -2.26 8.30
CA ILE A 147 -3.72 -2.95 7.66
C ILE A 147 -2.38 -2.30 8.04
N THR A 148 -2.31 -0.97 8.03
CA THR A 148 -1.11 -0.21 8.44
C THR A 148 -0.70 -0.46 9.90
N CYS A 149 -1.67 -0.67 10.80
CA CYS A 149 -1.39 -1.04 12.18
C CYS A 149 -0.90 -2.50 12.28
N MET A 150 -1.50 -3.40 11.50
CA MET A 150 -1.15 -4.82 11.49
C MET A 150 0.22 -5.11 10.89
N SER A 151 0.75 -4.25 10.01
CA SER A 151 2.08 -4.45 9.42
C SER A 151 3.20 -4.51 10.46
N ARG A 152 2.98 -3.92 11.64
CA ARG A 152 3.90 -3.94 12.79
C ARG A 152 3.86 -5.24 13.59
N MET A 153 2.91 -6.13 13.31
CA MET A 153 2.74 -7.41 14.00
C MET A 153 3.46 -8.52 13.24
N LYS A 154 3.91 -9.55 13.95
CA LYS A 154 4.52 -10.75 13.38
C LYS A 154 3.46 -11.85 13.20
N PRO A 155 3.66 -12.81 12.28
CA PRO A 155 4.70 -12.82 11.24
C PRO A 155 4.47 -11.75 10.16
N PRO A 156 5.48 -11.40 9.34
CA PRO A 156 5.28 -10.52 8.19
C PRO A 156 4.32 -11.16 7.17
N LEU A 157 3.63 -10.32 6.39
CA LEU A 157 2.81 -10.82 5.27
C LEU A 157 3.70 -11.50 4.23
N ASN A 158 3.18 -12.58 3.65
CA ASN A 158 3.85 -13.24 2.54
C ASN A 158 3.75 -12.37 1.28
N SER A 159 4.60 -12.62 0.30
CA SER A 159 4.67 -11.79 -0.91
C SER A 159 3.33 -11.74 -1.65
N GLU A 160 2.63 -12.88 -1.80
CA GLU A 160 1.33 -12.94 -2.49
C GLU A 160 0.26 -12.08 -1.80
N MET A 161 0.10 -12.22 -0.48
CA MET A 161 -0.88 -11.46 0.29
C MET A 161 -0.54 -9.97 0.30
N ARG A 162 0.74 -9.61 0.46
CA ARG A 162 1.19 -8.23 0.39
C ARG A 162 0.88 -7.62 -0.98
N SER A 163 1.20 -8.32 -2.07
CA SER A 163 0.90 -7.93 -3.45
C SER A 163 -0.61 -7.74 -3.67
N LYS A 164 -1.44 -8.66 -3.15
CA LYS A 164 -2.91 -8.55 -3.19
C LYS A 164 -3.42 -7.31 -2.45
N VAL A 165 -2.95 -7.06 -1.23
CA VAL A 165 -3.32 -5.87 -0.43
C VAL A 165 -2.98 -4.60 -1.18
N VAL A 166 -1.75 -4.48 -1.69
CA VAL A 166 -1.27 -3.32 -2.43
C VAL A 166 -2.17 -3.05 -3.64
N ARG A 167 -2.37 -4.06 -4.48
CA ARG A 167 -3.19 -3.95 -5.70
C ARG A 167 -4.62 -3.51 -5.41
N LYS A 168 -5.30 -4.13 -4.44
CA LYS A 168 -6.72 -3.86 -4.15
C LYS A 168 -6.92 -2.50 -3.49
N SER A 169 -6.06 -2.13 -2.55
CA SER A 169 -6.11 -0.82 -1.90
C SER A 169 -5.83 0.31 -2.89
N ILE A 170 -4.77 0.19 -3.70
CA ILE A 170 -4.45 1.18 -4.74
C ILE A 170 -5.60 1.30 -5.74
N GLN A 171 -6.16 0.17 -6.18
CA GLN A 171 -7.28 0.19 -7.11
C GLN A 171 -8.46 1.01 -6.58
N LYS A 172 -8.83 0.81 -5.30
CA LYS A 172 -9.93 1.55 -4.68
C LYS A 172 -9.59 3.02 -4.47
N VAL A 173 -8.39 3.35 -4.00
CA VAL A 173 -8.00 4.73 -3.67
C VAL A 173 -7.75 5.56 -4.93
N PHE A 174 -7.04 5.01 -5.93
CA PHE A 174 -6.69 5.77 -7.12
C PHE A 174 -7.88 5.98 -8.03
N SER A 175 -8.81 5.03 -8.12
CA SER A 175 -10.05 5.18 -8.91
C SER A 175 -11.10 6.10 -8.29
N LEU A 176 -10.91 6.60 -7.06
CA LEU A 176 -11.84 7.54 -6.46
C LEU A 176 -12.05 8.75 -7.39
N PRO A 177 -13.28 9.27 -7.54
CA PRO A 177 -13.51 10.42 -8.41
C PRO A 177 -12.68 11.63 -7.97
N ALA A 178 -12.37 12.53 -8.91
CA ALA A 178 -11.85 13.84 -8.57
C ALA A 178 -12.91 14.61 -7.75
N TYR A 179 -12.48 15.35 -6.72
CA TYR A 179 -13.38 16.13 -5.86
C TYR A 179 -14.35 17.02 -6.66
N LEU A 180 -13.88 17.64 -7.75
CA LEU A 180 -14.69 18.51 -8.62
C LEU A 180 -15.87 17.77 -9.27
N VAL A 181 -15.71 16.48 -9.61
CA VAL A 181 -16.78 15.65 -10.18
C VAL A 181 -17.79 15.25 -9.09
N THR A 182 -17.31 14.96 -7.88
CA THR A 182 -18.17 14.66 -6.73
C THR A 182 -19.01 15.89 -6.34
N LYS A 183 -18.43 17.09 -6.35
CA LYS A 183 -19.15 18.34 -6.01
C LYS A 183 -20.30 18.66 -6.97
N LEU A 184 -20.15 18.32 -8.26
CA LEU A 184 -21.21 18.52 -9.27
C LEU A 184 -22.38 17.53 -9.10
N ASN A 185 -22.12 16.34 -8.55
CA ASN A 185 -23.10 15.27 -8.38
C ASN A 185 -23.79 15.26 -7.00
N VAL A 186 -23.24 15.96 -5.99
CA VAL A 186 -23.77 16.01 -4.61
C VAL A 186 -24.66 17.26 -4.40
N ASN A 187 -25.67 17.43 -5.25
CA ASN A 187 -26.74 18.42 -5.07
C ASN A 187 -27.97 17.84 -4.32
N GLY A 188 -27.79 16.75 -3.56
CA GLY A 188 -28.84 16.16 -2.72
C GLY A 188 -28.74 16.62 -1.27
N PRO A 189 -29.84 17.00 -0.61
CA PRO A 189 -29.81 17.40 0.80
C PRO A 189 -29.50 16.19 1.70
N GLY A 190 -28.49 16.29 2.57
CA GLY A 190 -28.28 15.36 3.69
C GLY A 190 -27.02 14.48 3.68
N GLN A 191 -26.10 14.60 2.71
CA GLN A 191 -24.81 13.91 2.78
C GLN A 191 -23.72 14.82 3.38
N PRO A 192 -22.81 14.31 4.23
CA PRO A 192 -21.67 15.09 4.70
C PRO A 192 -20.84 15.52 3.49
N ALA A 193 -20.57 16.81 3.37
CA ALA A 193 -19.78 17.36 2.29
C ALA A 193 -18.35 16.81 2.38
N GLN A 194 -18.02 15.83 1.56
CA GLN A 194 -16.64 15.37 1.42
C GLN A 194 -15.80 16.50 0.85
N THR A 195 -14.75 16.91 1.55
CA THR A 195 -13.84 17.97 1.13
C THR A 195 -12.69 17.39 0.28
N GLN A 196 -12.01 18.25 -0.47
CA GLN A 196 -10.79 17.86 -1.18
C GLN A 196 -9.73 17.29 -0.21
N ASP A 197 -9.61 17.87 0.98
CA ASP A 197 -8.71 17.43 2.05
C ASP A 197 -8.91 15.95 2.41
N PHE A 198 -10.15 15.45 2.35
CA PHE A 198 -10.45 14.06 2.67
C PHE A 198 -9.92 13.08 1.60
N TYR A 199 -9.96 13.45 0.32
CA TYR A 199 -9.37 12.65 -0.75
C TYR A 199 -7.84 12.64 -0.65
N ASP A 200 -7.24 13.80 -0.33
CA ASP A 200 -5.79 13.91 -0.13
C ASP A 200 -5.34 13.13 1.12
N GLN A 201 -6.15 13.15 2.19
CA GLN A 201 -5.93 12.32 3.36
C GLN A 201 -5.99 10.83 3.01
N MET A 202 -6.95 10.40 2.18
CA MET A 202 -7.05 9.00 1.77
C MET A 202 -5.81 8.54 0.98
N VAL A 203 -5.30 9.36 0.07
CA VAL A 203 -4.05 9.08 -0.65
C VAL A 203 -2.86 9.01 0.30
N THR A 204 -2.80 9.94 1.26
CA THR A 204 -1.75 9.97 2.30
C THR A 204 -1.78 8.72 3.17
N THR A 205 -2.96 8.29 3.61
CA THR A 205 -3.15 7.08 4.39
C THR A 205 -2.79 5.82 3.59
N CYS A 206 -3.12 5.78 2.29
CA CYS A 206 -2.67 4.71 1.41
C CYS A 206 -1.13 4.66 1.30
N ASN A 207 -0.47 5.81 1.16
CA ASN A 207 0.99 5.90 1.10
C ASN A 207 1.65 5.42 2.39
N THR A 208 1.09 5.78 3.55
CA THR A 208 1.54 5.26 4.85
C THR A 208 1.38 3.74 4.93
N MET A 209 0.30 3.18 4.41
CA MET A 209 0.12 1.72 4.34
C MET A 209 1.20 1.08 3.45
N LEU A 210 1.48 1.64 2.28
CA LEU A 210 2.49 1.09 1.36
C LEU A 210 3.90 1.10 1.98
N THR A 211 4.31 2.18 2.64
CA THR A 211 5.61 2.24 3.34
C THR A 211 5.65 1.31 4.55
N ALA A 212 4.53 1.14 5.26
CA ALA A 212 4.44 0.20 6.37
C ALA A 212 4.56 -1.27 5.90
N LEU A 213 3.97 -1.61 4.75
CA LEU A 213 4.12 -2.93 4.11
C LEU A 213 5.54 -3.15 3.58
N LEU A 214 6.17 -2.12 2.98
CA LEU A 214 7.60 -2.21 2.59
C LEU A 214 8.52 -2.36 3.80
N SER A 215 8.15 -1.84 4.96
CA SER A 215 8.95 -2.01 6.19
C SER A 215 8.94 -3.46 6.69
N GLU A 216 7.94 -4.27 6.32
CA GLU A 216 7.94 -5.71 6.62
C GLU A 216 8.94 -6.50 5.76
N ALA A 217 9.27 -5.99 4.59
CA ALA A 217 10.21 -6.58 3.64
C ALA A 217 11.02 -5.48 2.94
N PRO A 218 11.98 -4.86 3.65
CA PRO A 218 12.66 -3.64 3.18
C PRO A 218 13.75 -3.99 2.16
N ASN A 219 13.36 -4.45 0.97
CA ASN A 219 14.24 -4.83 -0.12
C ASN A 219 13.71 -4.42 -1.51
N LEU A 220 14.60 -4.39 -2.50
CA LEU A 220 14.26 -3.99 -3.87
C LEU A 220 13.16 -4.84 -4.52
N ASP A 221 13.09 -6.15 -4.23
CA ASP A 221 12.03 -7.02 -4.77
C ASP A 221 10.64 -6.56 -4.31
N SER A 222 10.50 -6.21 -3.04
CA SER A 222 9.24 -5.73 -2.48
C SER A 222 8.88 -4.34 -2.99
N LEU A 223 9.86 -3.47 -3.21
CA LEU A 223 9.64 -2.18 -3.88
C LEU A 223 9.15 -2.38 -5.32
N GLN A 224 9.78 -3.28 -6.08
CA GLN A 224 9.40 -3.59 -7.46
C GLN A 224 7.98 -4.16 -7.56
N ASP A 225 7.60 -5.08 -6.67
CA ASP A 225 6.23 -5.61 -6.59
C ASP A 225 5.21 -4.48 -6.36
N VAL A 226 5.48 -3.57 -5.41
CA VAL A 226 4.60 -2.42 -5.15
C VAL A 226 4.49 -1.49 -6.37
N LEU A 227 5.62 -1.14 -6.98
CA LEU A 227 5.66 -0.24 -8.15
C LEU A 227 4.95 -0.85 -9.37
N THR A 228 5.03 -2.17 -9.55
CA THR A 228 4.35 -2.87 -10.65
C THR A 228 2.83 -2.67 -10.60
N HIS A 229 2.24 -2.58 -9.39
CA HIS A 229 0.80 -2.27 -9.24
C HIS A 229 0.46 -0.79 -9.44
N ILE A 230 1.42 0.12 -9.23
CA ILE A 230 1.20 1.57 -9.40
C ILE A 230 1.38 2.01 -10.85
N ASN A 231 2.35 1.44 -11.58
CA ASN A 231 2.73 1.86 -12.93
C ASN A 231 1.54 2.04 -13.91
N PRO A 232 0.55 1.12 -13.98
CA PRO A 232 -0.60 1.29 -14.88
C PRO A 232 -1.44 2.54 -14.62
N TRP A 233 -1.41 3.10 -13.40
CA TRP A 233 -2.19 4.28 -13.02
C TRP A 233 -1.55 5.59 -13.45
N ILE A 234 -0.22 5.60 -13.62
CA ILE A 234 0.49 6.76 -14.21
C ILE A 234 0.07 6.92 -15.67
N GLU A 235 -0.24 5.83 -16.36
CA GLU A 235 -0.67 5.83 -17.76
C GLU A 235 -2.19 6.04 -17.91
N SER A 236 -2.90 6.35 -16.83
CA SER A 236 -4.34 6.60 -16.89
C SER A 236 -4.67 7.83 -17.75
N PRO A 237 -5.74 7.78 -18.56
CA PRO A 237 -6.24 8.98 -19.24
C PRO A 237 -6.72 10.06 -18.27
N LYS A 238 -7.04 9.70 -17.01
CA LYS A 238 -7.58 10.62 -16.01
C LYS A 238 -6.47 11.29 -15.20
N ARG A 239 -6.41 12.62 -15.28
CA ARG A 239 -5.41 13.45 -14.57
C ARG A 239 -5.26 13.12 -13.08
N HIS A 240 -6.36 13.01 -12.33
CA HIS A 240 -6.32 12.76 -10.89
C HIS A 240 -5.79 11.36 -10.54
N GLU A 241 -6.00 10.36 -11.41
CA GLU A 241 -5.44 9.01 -11.22
C GLU A 241 -3.91 9.05 -11.39
N ARG A 242 -3.42 9.75 -12.43
CA ARG A 242 -1.99 9.98 -12.66
C ARG A 242 -1.33 10.73 -11.50
N GLU A 243 -1.96 11.81 -11.03
CA GLU A 243 -1.45 12.62 -9.91
C GLU A 243 -1.31 11.80 -8.63
N ARG A 244 -2.27 10.93 -8.32
CA ARG A 244 -2.16 10.04 -7.15
C ARG A 244 -1.04 9.03 -7.31
N ALA A 245 -0.96 8.38 -8.46
CA ALA A 245 0.06 7.39 -8.77
C ALA A 245 1.47 7.96 -8.64
N ILE A 246 1.74 9.12 -9.27
CA ILE A 246 3.07 9.73 -9.25
C ILE A 246 3.46 10.25 -7.87
N LYS A 247 2.50 10.79 -7.10
CA LYS A 247 2.71 11.19 -5.69
C LYS A 247 3.08 10.00 -4.82
N SER A 248 2.43 8.84 -5.03
CA SER A 248 2.74 7.59 -4.34
C SER A 248 4.13 7.07 -4.70
N ILE A 249 4.51 7.07 -5.99
CA ILE A 249 5.86 6.69 -6.42
C ILE A 249 6.92 7.57 -5.79
N ARG A 250 6.76 8.90 -5.86
CA ARG A 250 7.66 9.84 -5.20
C ARG A 250 7.78 9.55 -3.70
N HIS A 251 6.65 9.32 -3.02
CA HIS A 251 6.63 9.02 -1.59
C HIS A 251 7.42 7.74 -1.26
N LEU A 252 7.22 6.67 -2.03
CA LEU A 252 7.92 5.40 -1.84
C LEU A 252 9.41 5.52 -2.13
N LEU A 253 9.78 6.15 -3.24
CA LEU A 253 11.19 6.34 -3.61
C LEU A 253 11.91 7.20 -2.58
N LYS A 254 11.27 8.27 -2.09
CA LYS A 254 11.81 9.10 -1.01
C LYS A 254 12.03 8.26 0.25
N PHE A 255 10.98 7.56 0.71
CA PHE A 255 11.04 6.70 1.90
C PHE A 255 12.19 5.68 1.81
N VAL A 256 12.31 5.00 0.66
CA VAL A 256 13.36 4.00 0.44
C VAL A 256 14.75 4.64 0.38
N SER A 257 14.90 5.76 -0.35
CA SER A 257 16.19 6.47 -0.46
C SER A 257 16.73 7.01 0.87
N GLU A 258 15.82 7.31 1.82
CA GLU A 258 16.16 7.82 3.16
C GLU A 258 16.30 6.69 4.20
N ASN A 259 15.92 5.45 3.86
CA ASN A 259 15.92 4.32 4.79
C ASN A 259 17.27 3.56 4.76
N VAL A 260 18.09 3.78 5.78
CA VAL A 260 19.41 3.15 5.94
C VAL A 260 19.34 1.61 5.98
N ASN A 261 18.27 1.06 6.55
CA ASN A 261 18.10 -0.39 6.70
C ASN A 261 17.49 -1.06 5.46
N PHE A 262 17.26 -0.31 4.39
CA PHE A 262 16.73 -0.86 3.16
C PHE A 262 17.81 -1.62 2.39
N ASP A 263 17.51 -2.87 2.05
CA ASP A 263 18.40 -3.74 1.29
C ASP A 263 18.31 -3.40 -0.20
N THR A 264 19.42 -2.87 -0.71
CA THR A 264 19.61 -2.48 -2.10
C THR A 264 20.50 -3.45 -2.87
N THR A 265 20.88 -4.59 -2.28
CA THR A 265 21.80 -5.55 -2.91
C THR A 265 21.15 -6.33 -4.06
N GLY A 266 19.84 -6.55 -4.00
CA GLY A 266 19.06 -7.22 -5.05
C GLY A 266 19.11 -6.52 -6.42
N ASP A 267 18.67 -7.24 -7.45
CA ASP A 267 18.52 -6.68 -8.79
C ASP A 267 17.30 -5.74 -8.86
N PHE A 268 17.43 -4.65 -9.63
CA PHE A 268 16.34 -3.71 -9.85
C PHE A 268 15.88 -3.79 -11.32
N SER A 269 15.42 -4.96 -11.74
CA SER A 269 14.92 -5.24 -13.10
C SER A 269 13.96 -4.17 -13.67
N LEU A 270 13.11 -3.57 -12.84
CA LEU A 270 12.12 -2.55 -13.23
C LEU A 270 12.74 -1.16 -13.55
N LEU A 271 14.02 -0.93 -13.28
CA LEU A 271 14.65 0.38 -13.32
C LEU A 271 14.46 1.09 -14.68
N GLY A 272 14.75 0.40 -15.79
CA GLY A 272 14.62 0.98 -17.14
C GLY A 272 13.20 1.43 -17.45
N GLN A 273 12.21 0.57 -17.18
CA GLN A 273 10.79 0.91 -17.35
C GLN A 273 10.37 2.09 -16.46
N LEU A 274 10.84 2.13 -15.21
CA LEU A 274 10.50 3.20 -14.27
C LEU A 274 11.12 4.54 -14.69
N VAL A 275 12.39 4.56 -15.11
CA VAL A 275 13.05 5.76 -15.66
C VAL A 275 12.30 6.26 -16.88
N ALA A 276 11.87 5.37 -17.78
CA ALA A 276 11.08 5.73 -18.94
C ALA A 276 9.75 6.37 -18.55
N LEU A 277 8.98 5.72 -17.66
CA LEU A 277 7.70 6.21 -17.17
C LEU A 277 7.86 7.60 -16.53
N LEU A 278 8.82 7.78 -15.63
CA LEU A 278 9.05 9.06 -14.99
C LEU A 278 9.49 10.13 -16.00
N GLY A 279 10.39 9.80 -16.93
CA GLY A 279 10.87 10.71 -17.97
C GLY A 279 9.76 11.17 -18.90
N LEU A 280 8.88 10.27 -19.32
CA LEU A 280 7.70 10.59 -20.14
C LEU A 280 6.77 11.56 -19.41
N HIS A 281 6.49 11.30 -18.14
CA HIS A 281 5.54 12.09 -17.36
C HIS A 281 6.11 13.39 -16.79
N VAL A 282 7.41 13.67 -16.93
CA VAL A 282 7.95 15.04 -16.75
C VAL A 282 7.28 16.01 -17.73
N GLY A 283 6.94 15.53 -18.93
CA GLY A 283 6.23 16.27 -19.96
C GLY A 283 4.70 16.21 -19.86
N ASP A 284 4.10 15.76 -18.75
CA ASP A 284 2.64 15.68 -18.65
C ASP A 284 1.97 17.06 -18.85
N THR A 285 0.77 17.08 -19.43
CA THR A 285 -0.05 18.30 -19.52
C THR A 285 -0.38 18.90 -18.15
N SER A 286 -0.46 18.09 -17.09
CA SER A 286 -0.51 18.58 -15.72
C SER A 286 0.89 18.92 -15.21
N LYS A 287 1.13 20.21 -14.93
CA LYS A 287 2.38 20.69 -14.31
C LYS A 287 2.69 19.97 -12.99
N GLU A 288 1.66 19.65 -12.21
CA GLU A 288 1.82 18.95 -10.94
C GLU A 288 2.33 17.52 -11.13
N VAL A 289 1.82 16.81 -12.16
CA VAL A 289 2.35 15.49 -12.54
C VAL A 289 3.79 15.62 -13.01
N GLY A 290 4.08 16.57 -13.91
CA GLY A 290 5.44 16.80 -14.42
C GLY A 290 6.47 17.09 -13.33
N GLN A 291 6.15 17.98 -12.40
CA GLN A 291 7.03 18.31 -11.28
C GLN A 291 7.20 17.14 -10.33
N THR A 292 6.12 16.45 -9.97
CA THR A 292 6.19 15.28 -9.08
C THR A 292 6.95 14.13 -9.73
N SER A 293 6.89 13.98 -11.06
CA SER A 293 7.65 12.99 -11.81
C SER A 293 9.15 13.27 -11.77
N ALA A 294 9.55 14.54 -11.91
CA ALA A 294 10.94 14.96 -11.75
C ALA A 294 11.45 14.72 -10.32
N GLU A 295 10.64 15.03 -9.30
CA GLU A 295 10.94 14.74 -7.89
C GLU A 295 11.10 13.22 -7.64
N ALA A 296 10.21 12.41 -8.21
CA ALA A 296 10.31 10.95 -8.13
C ALA A 296 11.61 10.46 -8.78
N ALA A 297 11.97 10.96 -9.97
CA ALA A 297 13.22 10.61 -10.65
C ALA A 297 14.45 11.02 -9.82
N TYR A 298 14.40 12.16 -9.12
CA TYR A 298 15.45 12.58 -8.20
C TYR A 298 15.65 11.61 -7.04
N HIS A 299 14.58 11.12 -6.43
CA HIS A 299 14.67 10.10 -5.37
C HIS A 299 15.09 8.73 -5.90
N LEU A 300 14.67 8.36 -7.12
CA LEU A 300 15.14 7.15 -7.80
C LEU A 300 16.66 7.21 -8.01
N HIS A 301 17.16 8.33 -8.52
CA HIS A 301 18.60 8.51 -8.72
C HIS A 301 19.37 8.37 -7.39
N HIS A 302 18.89 8.98 -6.30
CA HIS A 302 19.50 8.80 -4.97
C HIS A 302 19.54 7.34 -4.52
N LEU A 303 18.48 6.58 -4.78
CA LEU A 303 18.43 5.15 -4.48
C LEU A 303 19.50 4.37 -5.28
N ILE A 304 19.64 4.63 -6.58
CA ILE A 304 20.66 4.00 -7.42
C ILE A 304 22.07 4.36 -6.94
N MET A 305 22.31 5.62 -6.60
CA MET A 305 23.59 6.05 -6.05
C MET A 305 23.92 5.36 -4.72
N SER A 306 22.91 5.21 -3.85
CA SER A 306 23.09 4.47 -2.60
C SER A 306 23.40 2.99 -2.83
N LYS A 307 22.77 2.35 -3.82
CA LYS A 307 23.07 0.97 -4.23
C LYS A 307 24.52 0.84 -4.69
N MET A 308 24.95 1.72 -5.59
CA MET A 308 26.31 1.71 -6.14
C MET A 308 27.37 1.95 -5.07
N ALA A 309 27.14 2.89 -4.15
CA ALA A 309 28.07 3.14 -3.04
C ALA A 309 28.30 1.88 -2.19
N LYS A 310 27.24 1.12 -1.89
CA LYS A 310 27.36 -0.14 -1.14
C LYS A 310 28.11 -1.22 -1.93
N GLU A 311 27.85 -1.35 -3.23
CA GLU A 311 28.56 -2.30 -4.09
C GLU A 311 30.06 -1.96 -4.24
N MET A 312 30.42 -0.68 -4.20
CA MET A 312 31.82 -0.21 -4.23
C MET A 312 32.53 -0.42 -2.89
N ASP A 313 31.85 -0.22 -1.75
CA ASP A 313 32.40 -0.49 -0.42
C ASP A 313 32.73 -2.00 -0.23
N GLU A 314 31.94 -2.88 -0.85
CA GLU A 314 32.21 -4.33 -0.87
C GLU A 314 33.34 -4.74 -1.84
N LYS A 315 33.70 -3.87 -2.80
CA LYS A 315 34.77 -4.10 -3.79
C LYS A 315 35.77 -2.93 -3.83
N PRO A 316 36.62 -2.74 -2.81
CA PRO A 316 37.47 -1.55 -2.72
C PRO A 316 38.70 -1.57 -3.65
N ARG A 317 38.84 -2.57 -4.53
CA ARG A 317 40.06 -2.77 -5.32
C ARG A 317 39.75 -3.22 -6.74
N ASN A 318 40.22 -2.44 -7.70
CA ASN A 318 40.34 -2.93 -9.07
C ASN A 318 41.33 -4.12 -9.15
N LYS A 319 41.36 -4.84 -10.28
CA LYS A 319 42.26 -5.99 -10.54
C LYS A 319 43.77 -5.68 -10.35
N LYS A 320 44.14 -4.42 -10.05
CA LYS A 320 45.50 -3.93 -9.77
C LYS A 320 45.68 -3.36 -8.36
N GLY A 321 44.71 -3.53 -7.45
CA GLY A 321 44.82 -3.14 -6.04
C GLY A 321 44.70 -1.64 -5.73
N LYS A 322 44.32 -0.80 -6.70
CA LYS A 322 44.08 0.64 -6.50
C LYS A 322 42.65 0.88 -6.01
N VAL A 323 42.53 1.71 -4.97
CA VAL A 323 41.27 2.27 -4.48
C VAL A 323 40.75 3.24 -5.53
N VAL A 324 39.51 3.04 -5.99
CA VAL A 324 38.83 4.01 -6.85
C VAL A 324 38.07 4.95 -5.93
N THR A 325 38.50 6.21 -5.86
CA THR A 325 37.84 7.25 -5.09
C THR A 325 36.91 8.03 -6.02
N TRP A 326 35.62 7.71 -5.98
CA TRP A 326 34.58 8.59 -6.52
C TRP A 326 34.08 9.48 -5.38
N LEU A 327 34.02 10.80 -5.60
CA LEU A 327 33.55 11.74 -4.58
C LEU A 327 32.02 11.80 -4.65
N ARG A 328 31.35 11.86 -3.49
CA ARG A 328 29.88 12.05 -3.40
C ARG A 328 29.41 13.30 -4.16
N GLU A 329 30.29 14.28 -4.33
CA GLU A 329 30.05 15.52 -5.09
C GLU A 329 29.86 15.25 -6.60
N ASP A 330 30.43 14.16 -7.14
CA ASP A 330 30.34 13.80 -8.57
C ASP A 330 28.91 13.38 -8.98
N PHE A 331 28.06 13.01 -8.01
CA PHE A 331 26.70 12.52 -8.23
C PHE A 331 25.60 13.50 -7.73
N SER A 332 26.00 14.71 -7.32
CA SER A 332 25.12 15.66 -6.65
C SER A 332 24.36 16.54 -7.64
N PHE A 333 23.15 16.10 -8.01
CA PHE A 333 22.23 16.92 -8.78
C PHE A 333 21.58 18.03 -7.93
N SER A 334 21.45 19.25 -8.49
CA SER A 334 20.90 20.45 -7.85
C SER A 334 19.39 20.36 -7.59
N GLY A 335 19.00 19.56 -6.61
CA GLY A 335 17.66 19.48 -6.04
C GLY A 335 16.60 18.80 -6.92
N PRO A 336 15.38 18.61 -6.39
CA PRO A 336 14.35 17.76 -6.99
C PRO A 336 13.80 18.27 -8.33
N THR A 337 14.02 19.55 -8.65
CA THR A 337 13.51 20.19 -9.88
C THR A 337 14.44 20.01 -11.08
N ILE A 338 15.62 19.42 -10.89
CA ILE A 338 16.65 19.37 -11.93
C ILE A 338 16.21 18.64 -13.21
N PHE A 339 15.37 17.63 -13.06
CA PHE A 339 14.86 16.83 -14.17
C PHE A 339 13.60 17.42 -14.80
N TYR A 340 12.98 18.43 -14.16
CA TYR A 340 11.75 19.03 -14.67
C TYR A 340 12.02 19.76 -15.99
N ASN A 341 11.30 19.37 -17.04
CA ASN A 341 11.52 19.80 -18.43
C ASN A 341 12.97 19.57 -18.94
N ASN A 342 13.72 18.62 -18.35
CA ASN A 342 15.09 18.36 -18.74
C ASN A 342 15.40 16.85 -18.80
N VAL A 343 14.91 16.23 -19.87
CA VAL A 343 15.07 14.79 -20.10
C VAL A 343 16.52 14.40 -20.41
N SER A 344 17.29 15.28 -21.05
CA SER A 344 18.72 15.04 -21.30
C SER A 344 19.50 14.83 -20.00
N LYS A 345 19.20 15.61 -18.95
CA LYS A 345 19.78 15.35 -17.62
C LYS A 345 19.37 14.03 -17.02
N MET A 346 18.16 13.53 -17.30
CA MET A 346 17.77 12.18 -16.87
C MET A 346 18.58 11.12 -17.62
N ALA A 347 18.81 11.28 -18.92
CA ALA A 347 19.66 10.38 -19.69
C ALA A 347 21.07 10.32 -19.11
N THR A 348 21.72 11.47 -18.89
CA THR A 348 23.05 11.51 -18.27
C THR A 348 23.06 10.97 -16.83
N ALA A 349 21.98 11.15 -16.07
CA ALA A 349 21.87 10.65 -14.70
C ALA A 349 21.69 9.13 -14.58
N PHE A 350 21.03 8.50 -15.56
CA PHE A 350 20.68 7.08 -15.48
C PHE A 350 21.43 6.22 -16.50
N GLY A 351 21.94 6.80 -17.59
CA GLY A 351 22.43 6.07 -18.75
C GLY A 351 23.52 5.06 -18.41
N GLU A 352 24.56 5.49 -17.68
CA GLU A 352 25.67 4.62 -17.26
C GLU A 352 25.28 3.57 -16.20
N HIS A 353 24.03 3.57 -15.73
CA HIS A 353 23.55 2.74 -14.62
C HIS A 353 22.52 1.70 -15.04
N LEU A 354 22.09 1.72 -16.30
CA LEU A 354 21.13 0.77 -16.84
C LEU A 354 21.85 -0.44 -17.45
N SER A 355 21.32 -1.64 -17.21
CA SER A 355 21.74 -2.83 -17.95
C SER A 355 21.20 -2.80 -19.40
N PRO A 356 21.76 -3.59 -20.33
CA PRO A 356 21.23 -3.68 -21.70
C PRO A 356 19.74 -4.05 -21.75
N SER A 357 19.27 -4.94 -20.86
CA SER A 357 17.84 -5.27 -20.78
C SER A 357 16.99 -4.09 -20.32
N GLN A 358 17.47 -3.30 -19.35
CA GLN A 358 16.77 -2.12 -18.87
C GLN A 358 16.76 -0.98 -19.90
N ILE A 359 17.85 -0.82 -20.67
CA ILE A 359 17.90 0.11 -21.82
C ILE A 359 16.85 -0.29 -22.86
N ASN A 360 16.76 -1.58 -23.19
CA ASN A 360 15.73 -2.09 -24.11
C ASN A 360 14.31 -1.80 -23.61
N ASP A 361 14.02 -2.08 -22.34
CA ASP A 361 12.71 -1.78 -21.74
C ASP A 361 12.37 -0.28 -21.80
N LEU A 362 13.37 0.58 -21.54
CA LEU A 362 13.22 2.03 -21.61
C LEU A 362 12.89 2.48 -23.04
N ILE A 363 13.67 2.02 -24.02
CA ILE A 363 13.50 2.39 -25.43
C ILE A 363 12.15 1.91 -25.95
N LEU A 364 11.77 0.66 -25.67
CA LEU A 364 10.46 0.12 -26.09
C LEU A 364 9.31 0.93 -25.48
N LYS A 365 9.42 1.33 -24.21
CA LYS A 365 8.42 2.16 -23.54
C LYS A 365 8.32 3.55 -24.16
N ALA A 366 9.46 4.18 -24.46
CA ALA A 366 9.49 5.50 -25.08
C ALA A 366 8.99 5.46 -26.54
N LEU A 367 9.33 4.42 -27.31
CA LEU A 367 8.80 4.18 -28.66
C LEU A 367 7.28 4.04 -28.65
N ALA A 368 6.72 3.27 -27.72
CA ALA A 368 5.27 3.13 -27.58
C ALA A 368 4.58 4.48 -27.31
N ALA A 369 5.24 5.36 -26.54
CA ALA A 369 4.72 6.68 -26.18
C ALA A 369 4.80 7.73 -27.31
N LEU A 370 5.53 7.48 -28.41
CA LEU A 370 5.57 8.40 -29.55
C LEU A 370 4.18 8.66 -30.15
N THR A 371 3.28 7.68 -30.05
CA THR A 371 1.91 7.76 -30.57
C THR A 371 0.87 8.15 -29.52
N HIS A 372 1.32 8.61 -28.34
CA HIS A 372 0.44 8.94 -27.22
C HIS A 372 -0.49 10.13 -27.56
N LEU A 373 -1.72 10.08 -27.04
CA LEU A 373 -2.76 11.10 -27.31
C LEU A 373 -2.39 12.49 -26.76
N ASP A 374 -1.69 12.51 -25.63
CA ASP A 374 -1.12 13.74 -25.08
C ASP A 374 0.14 14.14 -25.88
N LYS A 375 0.04 15.25 -26.60
CA LYS A 375 1.11 15.79 -27.46
C LYS A 375 2.38 16.10 -26.67
N ASN A 376 2.28 16.51 -25.41
CA ASN A 376 3.45 16.82 -24.62
C ASN A 376 4.19 15.53 -24.27
N ILE A 377 3.47 14.47 -23.87
CA ILE A 377 4.07 13.15 -23.61
C ILE A 377 4.70 12.57 -24.88
N SER A 378 4.01 12.65 -26.03
CA SER A 378 4.55 12.20 -27.33
C SER A 378 5.81 12.98 -27.73
N HIS A 379 5.83 14.31 -27.53
CA HIS A 379 7.02 15.12 -27.77
C HIS A 379 8.17 14.75 -26.83
N THR A 380 7.88 14.60 -25.52
CA THR A 380 8.84 14.17 -24.51
C THR A 380 9.39 12.78 -24.79
N ALA A 381 8.58 11.87 -25.34
CA ALA A 381 9.03 10.55 -25.77
C ALA A 381 10.12 10.63 -26.84
N GLY A 382 9.97 11.52 -27.83
CA GLY A 382 11.00 11.76 -28.85
C GLY A 382 12.30 12.32 -28.26
N LEU A 383 12.20 13.25 -27.31
CA LEU A 383 13.37 13.79 -26.60
C LEU A 383 14.05 12.71 -25.74
N LEU A 384 13.26 11.90 -25.03
CA LEU A 384 13.75 10.80 -24.20
C LEU A 384 14.52 9.77 -25.02
N LEU A 385 13.96 9.35 -26.17
CA LEU A 385 14.64 8.46 -27.09
C LEU A 385 15.95 9.07 -27.58
N ASN A 386 15.92 10.31 -28.07
CA ASN A 386 17.13 10.94 -28.59
C ASN A 386 18.23 11.02 -27.51
N SER A 387 17.88 11.47 -26.30
CA SER A 387 18.86 11.61 -25.21
C SER A 387 19.43 10.27 -24.73
N PHE A 388 18.63 9.22 -24.59
CA PHE A 388 19.13 7.91 -24.16
C PHE A 388 19.88 7.17 -25.28
N LEU A 389 19.55 7.39 -26.55
CA LEU A 389 20.33 6.85 -27.68
C LEU A 389 21.69 7.54 -27.81
N GLU A 390 21.77 8.85 -27.52
CA GLU A 390 23.04 9.58 -27.48
C GLU A 390 23.94 9.10 -26.33
N GLU A 391 23.36 8.83 -25.15
CA GLU A 391 24.10 8.42 -23.95
C GLU A 391 24.47 6.93 -23.95
N CYS A 392 23.54 6.04 -24.31
CA CYS A 392 23.67 4.59 -24.18
C CYS A 392 23.77 3.85 -25.53
N GLY A 393 23.84 4.57 -26.65
CA GLY A 393 23.73 4.01 -28.00
C GLY A 393 24.72 2.88 -28.30
N MET A 394 25.92 2.95 -27.73
CA MET A 394 26.98 1.96 -27.94
C MET A 394 26.77 0.67 -27.14
N ASP A 395 26.00 0.70 -26.05
CA ASP A 395 25.80 -0.44 -25.14
C ASP A 395 24.68 -1.39 -25.62
N MET A 396 24.05 -1.09 -26.77
CA MET A 396 22.99 -1.90 -27.38
C MET A 396 23.50 -2.89 -28.45
N GLU A 397 24.80 -2.93 -28.74
CA GLU A 397 25.39 -3.79 -29.78
C GLU A 397 25.80 -5.20 -29.30
N GLU A 398 25.50 -5.59 -28.05
CA GLU A 398 25.67 -6.96 -27.51
C GLU A 398 24.33 -7.63 -27.19
#